data_AF-A0A1H2WC86-F1
#
_entry.id   AF-A0A1H2WC86-F1
#
_cell.length_a   1.000
_cell.length_b   1.000
_cell.length_c   1.000
_cell.angle_alpha   90.00
_cell.angle_beta   90.00
_cell.angle_gamma   90.00
#
_symmetry.space_group_name_H-M   'P 1'
#
loop_
_entity.id
_entity.type
_entity.pdbx_description
1 polymer ?
#
loop_
_entity_poly.entity_id
_entity_poly.type
_entity_poly.pdbx_seq_one_letter_code
_entity_poly.pdbx_strand_id
1 'polypeptide(L)'
;MSVRSRYLWFVGGWTVLIALLMIAVPLLLRTRLPEPIAIEWTSSGAPKSSSSLRDFLFDKLVWWLAVAAVWSVFGVRGVLRRRGLAWAGAALGVFGSLMLGTVVLTTLTNLNAPDFRDTVDLHAQGWLLLGGALAGWLGWRLGSQSARVAATD
;
A
#
# COMPACT_ATOMS: atom_id res chain seq x y z
N MET A 1 -6.88 1.54 -26.23
CA MET A 1 -5.67 1.37 -25.39
C MET A 1 -5.31 -0.11 -25.30
N SER A 2 -4.03 -0.46 -25.48
CA SER A 2 -3.57 -1.85 -25.33
C SER A 2 -3.62 -2.32 -23.87
N VAL A 3 -3.70 -3.63 -23.65
CA VAL A 3 -3.67 -4.26 -22.30
C VAL A 3 -2.46 -3.79 -21.48
N ARG A 4 -1.31 -3.69 -22.14
CA ARG A 4 -0.06 -3.19 -21.57
C ARG A 4 -0.15 -1.72 -21.17
N SER A 5 -0.74 -0.86 -22.01
CA SER A 5 -0.94 0.57 -21.71
C SER A 5 -1.86 0.78 -20.51
N ARG A 6 -2.95 0.01 -20.40
CA ARG A 6 -3.86 0.06 -19.24
C ARG A 6 -3.19 -0.43 -17.96
N TYR A 7 -2.43 -1.52 -18.03
CA TYR A 7 -1.66 -2.02 -16.91
C TYR A 7 -0.65 -0.98 -16.42
N LEU A 8 0.13 -0.37 -17.32
CA LEU A 8 1.10 0.67 -16.94
C LEU A 8 0.43 1.90 -16.34
N TRP A 9 -0.73 2.31 -16.85
CA TRP A 9 -1.54 3.38 -16.25
C TRP A 9 -2.03 3.03 -14.84
N PHE A 10 -2.52 1.81 -14.65
CA PHE A 10 -2.93 1.32 -13.34
C PHE A 10 -1.75 1.29 -12.37
N VAL A 11 -0.63 0.68 -12.76
CA VAL A 11 0.57 0.60 -11.92
C VAL A 11 1.06 2.01 -11.56
N GLY A 12 1.27 2.88 -12.55
CA GLY A 12 1.74 4.26 -12.31
C GLY A 12 0.78 5.06 -11.43
N GLY A 13 -0.52 5.06 -11.78
CA GLY A 13 -1.54 5.81 -11.03
C GLY A 13 -1.72 5.28 -9.61
N TRP A 14 -1.77 3.96 -9.44
CA TRP A 14 -1.89 3.32 -8.13
C TRP A 14 -0.65 3.56 -7.26
N THR A 15 0.56 3.44 -7.83
CA THR A 15 1.82 3.73 -7.13
C THR A 15 1.87 5.16 -6.63
N VAL A 16 1.54 6.13 -7.49
CA VAL A 16 1.50 7.54 -7.11
C VAL A 16 0.43 7.80 -6.05
N LEU A 17 -0.78 7.28 -6.23
CA LEU A 17 -1.87 7.44 -5.27
C LEU A 17 -1.47 6.94 -3.89
N ILE A 18 -0.96 5.72 -3.78
CA ILE A 18 -0.55 5.12 -2.51
C ILE A 18 0.57 5.94 -1.86
N ALA A 19 1.59 6.36 -2.63
CA ALA A 19 2.67 7.19 -2.11
C ALA A 19 2.16 8.54 -1.58
N LEU A 20 1.26 9.19 -2.33
CA LEU A 20 0.65 10.45 -1.92
C LEU A 20 -0.16 10.27 -0.63
N LEU A 21 -0.95 9.20 -0.52
CA LEU A 21 -1.75 8.94 0.69
C LEU A 21 -0.87 8.61 1.91
N MET A 22 0.21 7.84 1.72
CA MET A 22 1.19 7.54 2.77
C MET A 22 1.87 8.80 3.31
N ILE A 23 2.03 9.84 2.48
CA ILE A 23 2.59 11.13 2.90
C ILE A 23 1.51 12.04 3.48
N ALA A 24 0.38 12.18 2.80
CA ALA A 24 -0.64 13.16 3.13
C ALA A 24 -1.28 12.84 4.49
N VAL A 25 -1.64 11.58 4.76
CA VAL A 25 -2.34 11.22 6.00
C VAL A 25 -1.51 11.57 7.25
N PRO A 26 -0.23 11.17 7.36
CA PRO A 26 0.55 11.46 8.57
C PRO A 26 0.94 12.93 8.68
N LEU A 27 1.18 13.62 7.56
CA LEU A 27 1.47 15.05 7.58
C LEU A 27 0.26 15.90 8.01
N LEU A 28 -0.95 15.54 7.59
CA LEU A 28 -2.18 16.21 8.05
C LEU A 28 -2.42 16.04 9.56
N LEU A 29 -1.92 14.95 10.14
CA LEU A 29 -2.10 14.62 11.55
C LEU A 29 -0.86 14.93 12.40
N ARG A 30 0.23 15.43 11.80
CA ARG A 30 1.55 15.61 12.43
C ARG A 30 1.50 16.36 13.76
N THR A 31 0.67 17.40 13.87
CA THR A 31 0.58 18.21 15.10
C THR A 31 -0.04 17.47 16.28
N ARG A 32 -0.59 16.28 16.05
CA ARG A 32 -1.22 15.41 17.05
C ARG A 32 -0.42 14.13 17.29
N LEU A 33 0.75 13.99 16.67
CA LEU A 33 1.60 12.82 16.82
C LEU A 33 2.72 13.14 17.82
N PRO A 34 3.09 12.20 18.70
CA PRO A 34 4.31 12.31 19.50
C PRO A 34 5.54 12.23 18.59
N GLU A 35 6.66 12.80 19.05
CA GLU A 35 7.97 12.63 18.41
C GLU A 35 8.94 12.05 19.45
N PRO A 36 9.44 10.81 19.28
CA PRO A 36 9.22 9.88 18.16
C PRO A 36 7.86 9.19 18.18
N ILE A 37 7.51 8.49 17.08
CA ILE A 37 6.30 7.64 16.98
C ILE A 37 6.64 6.17 17.26
N ALA A 38 5.69 5.43 17.83
CA ALA A 38 5.78 3.97 17.94
C ALA A 38 5.50 3.32 16.57
N ILE A 39 6.36 2.38 16.15
CA ILE A 39 6.26 1.73 14.83
C ILE A 39 6.12 0.21 14.90
N GLU A 40 6.48 -0.40 16.03
CA GLU A 40 6.27 -1.83 16.28
C GLU A 40 5.73 -2.04 17.68
N TRP A 41 4.91 -3.07 17.83
CA TRP A 41 4.33 -3.50 19.09
C TRP A 41 4.69 -4.96 19.38
N THR A 42 4.79 -5.32 20.66
CA THR A 42 4.92 -6.69 21.11
C THR A 42 3.61 -7.45 20.91
N SER A 43 3.62 -8.77 21.10
CA SER A 43 2.39 -9.58 21.12
C SER A 43 1.41 -9.17 22.22
N SER A 44 1.88 -8.53 23.29
CA SER A 44 1.05 -7.96 24.35
C SER A 44 0.49 -6.57 24.00
N GLY A 45 0.77 -6.04 22.80
CA GLY A 45 0.30 -4.73 22.35
C GLY A 45 1.11 -3.54 22.90
N ALA A 46 2.21 -3.78 23.61
CA ALA A 46 3.07 -2.74 24.14
C ALA A 46 4.05 -2.25 23.05
N PRO A 47 4.37 -0.95 22.98
CA PRO A 47 5.29 -0.41 21.99
C PRO A 47 6.70 -0.98 22.21
N LYS A 48 7.26 -1.56 21.15
CA LYS A 48 8.57 -2.23 21.14
C LYS A 48 9.67 -1.32 20.62
N SER A 49 9.39 -0.57 19.56
CA SER A 49 10.36 0.31 18.91
C SER A 49 9.70 1.61 18.44
N SER A 50 10.51 2.66 18.34
CA SER A 50 10.09 3.97 17.89
C SER A 50 11.01 4.50 16.79
N SER A 51 10.50 5.45 16.02
CA SER A 51 11.24 6.11 14.95
C SER A 51 10.75 7.55 14.78
N SER A 52 11.56 8.40 14.15
CA SER A 52 11.08 9.71 13.72
C SER A 52 10.01 9.53 12.64
N LEU A 53 9.04 10.44 12.56
CA LEU A 53 8.00 10.36 11.54
C LEU A 53 8.61 10.37 10.12
N ARG A 54 9.68 11.15 9.94
CA ARG A 54 10.40 11.27 8.66
C ARG A 54 11.04 9.96 8.25
N ASP A 55 11.77 9.31 9.14
CA ASP A 55 12.51 8.09 8.82
C ASP A 55 11.55 6.93 8.56
N PHE A 56 10.48 6.84 9.36
CA PHE A 56 9.39 5.90 9.12
C PHE A 56 8.77 6.06 7.72
N LEU A 57 8.39 7.30 7.34
CA LEU A 57 7.81 7.58 6.03
C LEU A 57 8.79 7.27 4.90
N PHE A 58 10.06 7.67 5.06
CA PHE A 58 11.09 7.42 4.08
C PHE A 58 11.29 5.92 3.83
N ASP A 59 11.45 5.12 4.89
CA ASP A 59 11.58 3.67 4.81
C ASP A 59 10.39 3.04 4.07
N LYS A 60 9.16 3.38 4.47
CA LYS A 60 7.94 2.82 3.85
C LYS A 60 7.79 3.23 2.38
N LEU A 61 8.15 4.46 2.02
CA LEU A 61 8.10 4.94 0.64
C LEU A 61 9.17 4.24 -0.22
N VAL A 62 10.41 4.12 0.26
CA VAL A 62 11.47 3.42 -0.45
C VAL A 62 11.06 1.97 -0.72
N TRP A 63 10.53 1.29 0.29
CA TRP A 63 10.03 -0.07 0.15
C TRP A 63 8.87 -0.18 -0.85
N TRP A 64 7.89 0.73 -0.77
CA TRP A 64 6.77 0.75 -1.72
C TRP A 64 7.23 0.96 -3.16
N LEU A 65 8.15 1.92 -3.38
CA LEU A 65 8.69 2.20 -4.70
C LEU A 65 9.50 1.03 -5.25
N ALA A 66 10.27 0.33 -4.41
CA ALA A 66 10.99 -0.88 -4.80
C ALA A 66 10.02 -1.99 -5.26
N VAL A 67 8.96 -2.25 -4.50
CA VAL A 67 7.91 -3.21 -4.87
C VAL A 67 7.24 -2.80 -6.18
N ALA A 68 6.82 -1.53 -6.30
CA ALA A 68 6.19 -1.02 -7.51
C ALA A 68 7.10 -1.13 -8.73
N ALA A 69 8.40 -0.86 -8.59
CA ALA A 69 9.39 -0.99 -9.65
C ALA A 69 9.51 -2.44 -10.13
N VAL A 70 9.64 -3.40 -9.22
CA VAL A 70 9.70 -4.84 -9.55
C VAL A 70 8.48 -5.26 -10.35
N TRP A 71 7.28 -4.88 -9.91
CA TRP A 71 6.05 -5.26 -10.62
C TRP A 71 5.90 -4.52 -11.97
N SER A 72 6.36 -3.28 -12.08
CA SER A 72 6.35 -2.51 -13.33
C SER A 72 7.15 -3.18 -14.45
N VAL A 73 8.25 -3.85 -14.11
CA VAL A 73 9.12 -4.56 -15.08
C VAL A 73 8.33 -5.57 -15.91
N PHE A 74 7.35 -6.27 -15.30
CA PHE A 74 6.55 -7.25 -16.02
C PHE A 74 5.66 -6.63 -17.11
N GLY A 75 5.16 -5.42 -16.88
CA GLY A 75 4.40 -4.66 -17.88
C GLY A 75 5.26 -4.06 -18.97
N VAL A 76 6.46 -3.55 -18.62
CA VAL A 76 7.36 -2.90 -19.57
C VAL A 76 8.02 -3.91 -20.50
N ARG A 77 8.55 -5.01 -19.96
CA ARG A 77 9.27 -6.03 -20.74
C ARG A 77 8.34 -6.99 -21.50
N GLY A 78 7.02 -6.92 -21.25
CA GLY A 78 6.05 -7.80 -21.91
C GLY A 78 6.21 -9.29 -21.56
N VAL A 79 6.86 -9.59 -20.44
CA VAL A 79 7.20 -10.95 -19.99
C VAL A 79 5.95 -11.78 -19.67
N LEU A 80 4.92 -11.12 -19.12
CA LEU A 80 3.67 -11.78 -18.73
C LEU A 80 2.63 -11.73 -19.86
N ARG A 81 2.02 -12.89 -20.12
CA ARG A 81 0.79 -12.98 -20.90
C ARG A 81 -0.35 -12.24 -20.19
N ARG A 82 -1.46 -11.97 -20.89
CA ARG A 82 -2.63 -11.23 -20.36
C ARG A 82 -3.10 -11.70 -18.98
N ARG A 83 -3.19 -13.02 -18.77
CA ARG A 83 -3.60 -13.60 -17.48
C ARG A 83 -2.59 -13.35 -16.36
N GLY A 84 -1.29 -13.30 -16.69
CA GLY A 84 -0.22 -12.93 -15.75
C GLY A 84 -0.28 -11.46 -15.35
N LEU A 85 -0.59 -10.55 -16.28
CA LEU A 85 -0.78 -9.13 -15.96
C LEU A 85 -1.96 -8.89 -15.02
N ALA A 86 -3.03 -9.70 -15.11
CA ALA A 86 -4.15 -9.62 -14.17
C ALA A 86 -3.75 -10.02 -12.75
N TRP A 87 -2.97 -11.08 -12.59
CA TRP A 87 -2.42 -11.47 -11.29
C TRP A 87 -1.40 -10.47 -10.74
N ALA A 88 -0.55 -9.91 -11.61
CA ALA A 88 0.38 -8.84 -11.22
C ALA A 88 -0.37 -7.58 -10.75
N GLY A 89 -1.45 -7.19 -11.43
CA GLY A 89 -2.32 -6.10 -11.00
C GLY A 89 -3.00 -6.39 -9.66
N ALA A 90 -3.46 -7.62 -9.46
CA ALA A 90 -4.05 -8.06 -8.18
C ALA A 90 -3.03 -7.98 -7.04
N ALA A 91 -1.84 -8.54 -7.24
CA ALA A 91 -0.76 -8.51 -6.26
C ALA A 91 -0.38 -7.08 -5.88
N LEU A 92 -0.20 -6.19 -6.87
CA LEU A 92 0.12 -4.79 -6.62
C LEU A 92 -1.00 -4.04 -5.88
N GLY A 93 -2.27 -4.33 -6.21
CA GLY A 93 -3.43 -3.78 -5.51
C GLY A 93 -3.44 -4.16 -4.03
N VAL A 94 -3.23 -5.45 -3.73
CA VAL A 94 -3.13 -5.95 -2.35
C VAL A 94 -1.96 -5.30 -1.62
N PHE A 95 -0.74 -5.38 -2.18
CA PHE A 95 0.46 -4.87 -1.53
C PHE A 95 0.41 -3.38 -1.26
N GLY A 96 -0.06 -2.58 -2.22
CA GLY A 96 -0.20 -1.13 -2.03
C GLY A 96 -1.18 -0.78 -0.91
N SER A 97 -2.30 -1.49 -0.84
CA SER A 97 -3.30 -1.28 0.22
C SER A 97 -2.79 -1.69 1.59
N LEU A 98 -2.07 -2.80 1.68
CA LEU A 98 -1.47 -3.25 2.94
C LEU A 98 -0.43 -2.25 3.44
N MET A 99 0.46 -1.77 2.56
CA MET A 99 1.47 -0.76 2.92
C MET A 99 0.85 0.56 3.37
N LEU A 100 -0.13 1.08 2.61
CA LEU A 100 -0.89 2.26 3.02
C LEU A 100 -1.58 2.04 4.36
N GLY A 101 -2.24 0.89 4.50
CA GLY A 101 -2.93 0.48 5.72
C GLY A 101 -2.02 0.46 6.94
N THR A 102 -0.81 -0.07 6.81
CA THR A 102 0.20 -0.02 7.87
C THR A 102 0.53 1.42 8.24
N VAL A 103 0.82 2.31 7.28
CA VAL A 103 1.14 3.71 7.58
C VAL A 103 -0.02 4.43 8.27
N VAL A 104 -1.25 4.24 7.77
CA VAL A 104 -2.45 4.85 8.34
C VAL A 104 -2.70 4.33 9.75
N LEU A 105 -2.64 3.02 9.98
CA LEU A 105 -2.85 2.45 11.30
C LEU A 105 -1.77 2.88 12.29
N THR A 106 -0.49 2.87 11.90
CA THR A 106 0.60 3.40 12.72
C THR A 106 0.36 4.87 13.07
N THR A 107 -0.15 5.66 12.14
CA THR A 107 -0.48 7.07 12.41
C THR A 107 -1.64 7.21 13.40
N LEU A 108 -2.68 6.38 13.25
CA LEU A 108 -3.86 6.41 14.11
C LEU A 108 -3.58 5.88 15.52
N THR A 109 -2.73 4.85 15.67
CA THR A 109 -2.33 4.32 16.98
C THR A 109 -1.51 5.34 17.79
N ASN A 110 -0.81 6.24 17.12
CA ASN A 110 -0.03 7.31 17.74
C ASN A 110 -0.83 8.60 17.96
N LEU A 111 -2.09 8.66 17.53
CA LEU A 111 -2.86 9.90 17.54
C LEU A 111 -3.17 10.37 18.96
N ASN A 112 -2.78 11.61 19.28
CA ASN A 112 -2.94 12.26 20.59
C ASN A 112 -2.24 11.54 21.76
N ALA A 113 -1.30 10.64 21.48
CA ALA A 113 -0.49 10.04 22.53
C ALA A 113 0.54 11.07 23.06
N PRO A 114 0.68 11.25 24.39
CA PRO A 114 1.67 12.16 24.96
C PRO A 114 3.12 11.70 24.71
N ASP A 115 3.35 10.39 24.81
CA ASP A 115 4.62 9.71 24.52
C ASP A 115 4.33 8.45 23.69
N PHE A 116 5.30 8.01 22.88
CA PHE A 116 5.17 6.77 22.09
C PHE A 116 4.91 5.54 22.97
N ARG A 117 5.37 5.57 24.22
CA ARG A 117 5.19 4.48 25.20
C ARG A 117 3.74 4.29 25.64
N ASP A 118 2.90 5.31 25.49
CA ASP A 118 1.50 5.29 25.90
C ASP A 118 0.57 4.80 24.78
N THR A 119 1.13 4.41 23.63
CA THR A 119 0.36 3.91 22.49
C THR A 119 -0.02 2.45 22.66
N VAL A 120 -1.21 2.08 22.18
CA VAL A 120 -1.70 0.70 22.17
C VAL A 120 -2.10 0.34 20.73
N ASP A 121 -1.78 -0.88 20.30
CA ASP A 121 -2.15 -1.35 18.97
C ASP A 121 -3.69 -1.40 18.81
N LEU A 122 -4.19 -0.87 17.69
CA LEU A 122 -5.62 -0.86 17.34
C LEU A 122 -6.13 -2.23 16.87
N HIS A 123 -5.26 -3.22 16.69
CA HIS A 123 -5.61 -4.59 16.24
C HIS A 123 -6.48 -4.63 14.97
N ALA A 124 -6.33 -3.65 14.09
CA ALA A 124 -7.16 -3.49 12.89
C ALA A 124 -6.66 -4.27 11.66
N GLN A 125 -5.80 -5.27 11.86
CA GLN A 125 -5.18 -6.07 10.80
C GLN A 125 -6.23 -6.77 9.91
N GLY A 126 -7.36 -7.20 10.49
CA GLY A 126 -8.47 -7.79 9.74
C GLY A 126 -9.08 -6.83 8.70
N TRP A 127 -9.20 -5.54 9.02
CA TRP A 127 -9.70 -4.52 8.09
C TRP A 127 -8.72 -4.24 6.95
N LEU A 128 -7.41 -4.31 7.23
CA LEU A 128 -6.39 -4.21 6.18
C LEU A 128 -6.50 -5.33 5.16
N LEU A 129 -6.77 -6.56 5.62
CA LEU A 129 -6.94 -7.71 4.73
C LEU A 129 -8.17 -7.53 3.84
N LEU A 130 -9.27 -7.01 4.38
CA LEU A 130 -10.49 -6.73 3.60
C LEU A 130 -10.24 -5.62 2.56
N GLY A 131 -9.59 -4.52 2.95
CA GLY A 131 -9.23 -3.44 2.03
C GLY A 131 -8.26 -3.92 0.93
N GLY A 132 -7.26 -4.72 1.32
CA GLY A 132 -6.32 -5.36 0.40
C GLY A 132 -7.01 -6.30 -0.59
N ALA A 133 -7.95 -7.13 -0.12
CA ALA A 133 -8.73 -8.01 -0.98
C ALA A 133 -9.56 -7.23 -2.01
N LEU A 134 -10.21 -6.14 -1.59
CA LEU A 134 -10.96 -5.27 -2.50
C LEU A 134 -10.06 -4.63 -3.56
N ALA A 135 -8.92 -4.07 -3.16
CA ALA A 135 -7.96 -3.47 -4.09
C ALA A 135 -7.33 -4.51 -5.03
N GLY A 136 -7.05 -5.71 -4.52
CA GLY A 136 -6.59 -6.84 -5.32
C GLY A 136 -7.62 -7.27 -6.36
N TRP A 137 -8.90 -7.34 -5.97
CA TRP A 137 -9.99 -7.62 -6.89
C TRP A 137 -10.13 -6.54 -7.98
N LEU A 138 -10.00 -5.25 -7.61
CA LEU A 138 -10.01 -4.13 -8.57
C LEU A 138 -8.83 -4.23 -9.54
N GLY A 139 -7.61 -4.46 -9.04
CA GLY A 139 -6.42 -4.65 -9.86
C GLY A 139 -6.54 -5.85 -10.80
N TRP A 140 -7.11 -6.96 -10.32
CA TRP A 140 -7.41 -8.13 -11.14
C TRP A 140 -8.41 -7.82 -12.25
N ARG A 141 -9.53 -7.14 -11.93
CA ARG A 141 -10.56 -6.75 -12.92
C ARG A 141 -10.01 -5.88 -14.03
N LEU A 142 -9.18 -4.90 -13.69
CA LEU A 142 -8.55 -4.01 -14.67
C LEU A 142 -7.59 -4.77 -15.59
N GLY A 143 -6.90 -5.78 -15.07
CA GLY A 143 -6.09 -6.68 -15.89
C GLY A 143 -6.91 -7.68 -16.72
N SER A 144 -8.06 -8.16 -16.20
CA SER A 144 -8.84 -9.26 -16.79
C SER A 144 -9.93 -8.83 -17.80
N GLN A 145 -10.48 -7.61 -17.74
CA GLN A 145 -11.43 -7.10 -18.75
C GLN A 145 -10.85 -7.09 -20.18
N SER A 146 -9.53 -7.22 -20.30
CA SER A 146 -8.78 -7.44 -21.53
C SER A 146 -9.01 -8.80 -22.23
N ALA A 147 -9.65 -9.78 -21.58
CA ALA A 147 -9.86 -11.12 -22.12
C ALA A 147 -11.20 -11.31 -22.83
N ARG A 148 -12.22 -10.50 -22.48
CA ARG A 148 -13.59 -10.65 -23.01
C ARG A 148 -13.82 -10.05 -24.39
N VAL A 149 -13.05 -9.03 -24.78
CA VAL A 149 -13.22 -8.34 -26.08
C VAL A 149 -12.72 -9.18 -27.27
N ALA A 150 -11.96 -10.25 -27.05
CA ALA A 150 -11.43 -11.11 -28.11
C ALA A 150 -12.23 -12.42 -28.33
N ALA A 151 -13.36 -12.61 -27.64
CA ALA A 151 -14.17 -13.84 -27.72
C ALA A 151 -15.50 -13.62 -28.46
N THR A 152 -15.68 -12.46 -29.09
CA THR A 152 -16.90 -12.06 -29.81
C THR A 152 -16.65 -11.66 -31.26
N ASP A 153 -15.42 -11.84 -31.76
CA ASP A 153 -15.05 -11.75 -33.17
C ASP A 153 -14.69 -13.15 -33.68
#